data_AF-A0A9P7GDG7-F1
#
_entry.id   AF-A0A9P7GDG7-F1
#
_cell.length_a   1.000
_cell.length_b   1.000
_cell.length_c   1.000
_cell.angle_alpha   90.00
_cell.angle_beta   90.00
_cell.angle_gamma   90.00
#
_symmetry.space_group_name_H-M   'P 1'
#
loop_
_entity.id
_entity.type
_entity.pdbx_description
1 polymer ?
#
loop_
_entity_poly.entity_id
_entity_poly.type
_entity_poly.pdbx_seq_one_letter_code
_entity_poly.pdbx_strand_id
1 'polypeptide(L)'
;MRGSTSEDQLPTPYGKGPFCHTCQSNQLLILNLLSNYLPPPNDPEYVARLEMLPDYRESLQVRYPPVCDTCLPAVEDEIRRKDHMARTKALGGWLKDSKGKERQRRVSEGFKEPEKVTTEVIIWRARGVLWATSFVLAVLCNLAGALTFLLEDLISLLTLPFM
;
A
#
# COMPACT_ATOMS: atom_id res chain seq x y z
N MET A 1 29.54 23.65 -11.43
CA MET A 1 28.77 23.19 -10.24
C MET A 1 27.31 23.56 -10.46
N ARG A 2 26.42 22.60 -10.71
CA ARG A 2 24.96 22.82 -10.68
C ARG A 2 24.43 22.02 -9.51
N GLY A 3 24.01 22.73 -8.45
CA GLY A 3 23.39 22.12 -7.28
C GLY A 3 22.07 21.50 -7.68
N SER A 4 21.89 20.23 -7.33
CA SER A 4 20.60 19.54 -7.42
C SER A 4 19.63 20.22 -6.47
N THR A 5 18.55 20.80 -6.98
CA THR A 5 17.41 21.21 -6.15
C THR A 5 16.79 19.94 -5.56
N SER A 6 16.75 19.85 -4.23
CA SER A 6 16.15 18.71 -3.52
C SER A 6 14.66 18.60 -3.88
N GLU A 7 14.26 17.51 -4.53
CA GLU A 7 12.85 17.21 -4.84
C GLU A 7 12.01 16.91 -3.59
N ASP A 8 12.64 16.80 -2.42
CA ASP A 8 12.01 16.53 -1.12
C ASP A 8 11.91 17.78 -0.24
N GLN A 9 12.20 18.98 -0.78
CA GLN A 9 12.00 20.19 -0.01
C GLN A 9 10.50 20.44 0.16
N LEU A 10 9.99 20.12 1.34
CA LEU A 10 8.66 20.52 1.79
C LEU A 10 8.48 22.01 1.45
N PRO A 11 7.41 22.39 0.72
CA PRO A 11 7.21 23.77 0.33
C PRO A 11 7.28 24.64 1.57
N THR A 12 8.25 25.56 1.60
CA THR A 12 8.44 26.42 2.75
C THR A 12 7.17 27.27 2.90
N PRO A 13 6.53 27.28 4.09
CA PRO A 13 5.34 28.11 4.31
C PRO A 13 5.64 29.62 4.18
N TYR A 14 6.92 29.99 4.11
CA TYR A 14 7.44 31.36 4.08
C TYR A 14 7.83 31.87 2.68
N GLY A 15 7.45 31.19 1.59
CA GLY A 15 7.53 31.76 0.25
C GLY A 15 6.55 32.94 0.06
N LYS A 16 6.77 33.78 -0.97
CA LYS A 16 5.72 34.71 -1.45
C LYS A 16 4.57 33.89 -2.05
N GLY A 17 3.74 33.33 -1.18
CA GLY A 17 2.54 32.58 -1.55
C GLY A 17 1.44 33.50 -2.08
N PRO A 18 0.30 32.93 -2.53
CA PRO A 18 -0.83 33.68 -3.07
C PRO A 18 -1.57 34.55 -2.03
N PHE A 19 -1.15 34.52 -0.77
CA PHE A 19 -1.75 35.25 0.34
C PHE A 19 -1.13 36.64 0.51
N CYS A 20 -1.97 37.65 0.77
CA CYS A 20 -1.51 38.96 1.22
C CYS A 20 -0.93 38.91 2.64
N HIS A 21 -0.21 39.96 3.06
CA HIS A 21 0.38 40.03 4.40
C HIS A 21 -0.68 39.88 5.52
N THR A 22 -1.87 40.46 5.33
CA THR A 22 -2.97 40.38 6.30
C THR A 22 -3.47 38.94 6.47
N CYS A 23 -3.71 38.21 5.37
CA CYS A 23 -4.13 36.81 5.43
C CYS A 23 -3.08 35.93 6.11
N GLN A 24 -1.79 36.13 5.80
CA GLN A 24 -0.70 35.41 6.47
C GLN A 24 -0.67 35.69 7.98
N SER A 25 -0.85 36.95 8.37
CA SER A 25 -0.91 37.36 9.78
C SER A 25 -2.13 36.75 10.48
N ASN A 26 -3.30 36.78 9.85
CA ASN A 26 -4.53 36.18 10.38
C ASN A 26 -4.40 34.67 10.58
N GLN A 27 -3.78 33.96 9.62
CA GLN A 27 -3.52 32.53 9.73
C GLN A 27 -2.64 32.20 10.94
N LEU A 28 -1.57 32.96 11.16
CA LEU A 28 -0.70 32.79 12.32
C LEU A 28 -1.43 33.12 13.64
N LEU A 29 -2.25 34.17 13.64
CA LEU A 29 -3.06 34.56 14.80
C LEU A 29 -4.04 33.45 15.19
N ILE A 30 -4.78 32.89 14.22
CA ILE A 30 -5.71 31.79 14.47
C ILE A 30 -4.97 30.58 15.05
N LEU A 31 -3.81 30.23 14.49
CA LEU A 31 -3.01 29.11 14.98
C LEU A 31 -2.59 29.33 16.44
N ASN A 32 -2.12 30.53 16.78
CA ASN A 32 -1.72 30.87 18.14
C ASN A 32 -2.91 30.78 19.11
N LEU A 33 -4.06 31.35 18.76
CA LEU A 33 -5.26 31.33 19.59
C LEU A 33 -5.76 29.90 19.82
N LEU A 34 -5.81 29.08 18.78
CA LEU A 34 -6.21 27.68 18.90
C LEU A 34 -5.21 26.84 19.71
N SER A 35 -3.91 27.10 19.58
CA SER A 35 -2.88 26.39 20.36
C SER A 35 -2.96 26.67 21.87
N ASN A 36 -3.37 27.88 22.24
CA ASN A 36 -3.51 28.30 23.64
C ASN A 36 -4.93 28.04 24.19
N TYR A 37 -5.84 27.51 23.37
CA TYR A 37 -7.24 27.35 23.75
C TYR A 37 -7.49 26.12 24.64
N LEU A 38 -6.78 25.00 24.44
CA LEU A 38 -7.01 23.84 25.30
C LEU A 38 -6.07 23.87 26.53
N PRO A 39 -6.60 23.80 27.76
CA PRO A 39 -5.79 23.62 28.96
C PRO A 39 -5.18 22.20 28.99
N PRO A 40 -4.29 21.90 29.96
CA PRO A 40 -3.81 20.54 30.18
C PRO A 40 -4.96 19.54 30.42
N PRO A 41 -4.82 18.27 30.03
CA PRO A 41 -5.90 17.26 30.10
C PRO A 41 -6.37 16.91 31.52
N ASN A 42 -5.62 17.31 32.55
CA ASN A 42 -5.97 17.09 33.96
C ASN A 42 -6.86 18.21 34.54
N ASP A 43 -7.14 19.25 33.76
CA ASP A 43 -7.95 20.38 34.19
C ASP A 43 -9.45 20.04 34.07
N PRO A 44 -10.29 20.34 35.08
CA PRO A 44 -11.74 20.12 35.00
C PRO A 44 -12.42 20.87 33.85
N GLU A 45 -11.85 21.97 33.36
CA GLU A 45 -12.42 22.76 32.25
C GLU A 45 -12.11 22.14 30.86
N TYR A 46 -11.20 21.16 30.78
CA TYR A 46 -10.74 20.58 29.52
C TYR A 46 -11.88 20.06 28.64
N VAL A 47 -12.80 19.30 29.23
CA VAL A 47 -13.90 18.65 28.52
C VAL A 47 -14.88 19.71 27.98
N ALA A 48 -15.24 20.70 28.79
CA ALA A 48 -16.15 21.77 28.38
C ALA A 48 -15.54 22.63 27.25
N ARG A 49 -14.24 22.97 27.35
CA ARG A 49 -13.52 23.69 26.28
C ARG A 49 -13.45 22.87 24.99
N LEU A 50 -13.22 21.56 25.08
CA LEU A 50 -13.15 20.69 23.93
C LEU A 50 -14.48 20.63 23.17
N GLU A 51 -15.61 20.58 23.89
CA GLU A 51 -16.95 20.62 23.30
C GLU A 51 -17.24 21.96 22.61
N MET A 52 -16.77 23.07 23.17
CA MET A 52 -16.92 24.42 22.59
C MET A 52 -15.87 24.79 21.53
N LEU A 53 -14.87 23.94 21.29
CA LEU A 53 -13.82 24.15 20.30
C LEU A 53 -14.32 24.47 18.88
N PRO A 54 -15.31 23.75 18.30
CA PRO A 54 -15.78 24.04 16.95
C PRO A 54 -16.39 25.44 16.83
N ASP A 55 -17.24 25.83 17.79
CA ASP A 55 -17.88 27.15 17.82
C ASP A 55 -16.85 28.26 17.99
N TYR A 56 -15.86 28.04 18.88
CA TYR A 56 -14.76 28.97 19.05
C TYR A 56 -13.96 29.14 17.74
N ARG A 57 -13.65 28.05 17.05
CA ARG A 57 -12.95 28.08 15.76
C ARG A 57 -13.74 28.85 14.70
N GLU A 58 -15.04 28.61 14.58
CA GLU A 58 -15.88 29.33 13.62
C GLU A 58 -15.91 30.83 13.93
N SER A 59 -16.06 31.20 15.21
CA SER A 59 -16.03 32.61 15.63
C SER A 59 -14.73 33.32 15.25
N LEU A 60 -13.59 32.61 15.31
CA LEU A 60 -12.29 33.13 14.89
C LEU A 60 -12.22 33.29 13.37
N GLN A 61 -12.75 32.33 12.61
CA GLN A 61 -12.73 32.38 11.14
C GLN A 61 -13.62 33.48 10.58
N VAL A 62 -14.75 33.78 11.23
CA VAL A 62 -15.63 34.91 10.87
C VAL A 62 -14.94 36.25 11.13
N ARG A 63 -14.23 36.39 12.27
CA ARG A 63 -13.55 37.64 12.65
C ARG A 63 -12.24 37.86 11.89
N TYR A 64 -11.50 36.78 11.67
CA TYR A 64 -10.17 36.79 11.04
C TYR A 64 -10.17 35.81 9.88
N PRO A 65 -10.72 36.19 8.72
CA PRO A 65 -10.78 35.29 7.58
C PRO A 65 -9.36 34.86 7.18
N PRO A 66 -9.09 33.54 7.06
CA PRO A 66 -7.77 33.04 6.68
C PRO A 66 -7.43 33.38 5.22
N VAL A 67 -8.44 33.63 4.40
CA VAL A 67 -8.33 34.04 2.99
C VAL A 67 -9.39 35.11 2.72
N CYS A 68 -8.98 36.26 2.17
CA CYS A 68 -9.90 37.30 1.73
C CYS A 68 -10.36 37.06 0.29
N ASP A 69 -11.46 37.69 -0.13
CA ASP A 69 -12.07 37.50 -1.45
C ASP A 69 -11.10 37.80 -2.61
N THR A 70 -10.16 38.72 -2.40
CA THR A 70 -9.14 39.07 -3.41
C THR A 70 -8.07 37.99 -3.55
N CYS A 71 -7.72 37.28 -2.48
CA CYS A 71 -6.72 36.23 -2.49
C CYS A 71 -7.32 34.87 -2.90
N LEU A 72 -8.62 34.67 -2.68
CA LEU A 72 -9.33 33.43 -2.96
C LEU A 72 -9.08 32.86 -4.38
N PRO A 73 -9.22 33.63 -5.48
CA PRO A 73 -9.01 33.08 -6.82
C PRO A 73 -7.56 32.64 -7.05
N ALA A 74 -6.58 33.42 -6.59
CA ALA A 74 -5.17 33.08 -6.73
C ALA A 74 -4.77 31.85 -5.92
N VAL A 75 -5.36 31.68 -4.73
CA VAL A 75 -5.14 30.51 -3.87
C VAL A 75 -5.72 29.26 -4.52
N GLU A 76 -6.96 29.33 -5.02
CA GLU A 76 -7.64 28.21 -5.67
C GLU A 76 -6.90 27.76 -6.95
N ASP A 77 -6.44 28.71 -7.76
CA ASP A 77 -5.62 28.43 -8.94
C ASP A 77 -4.30 27.72 -8.58
N GLU A 78 -3.64 28.16 -7.52
CA GLU A 78 -2.39 27.55 -7.05
C GLU A 78 -2.63 26.14 -6.49
N ILE A 79 -3.73 25.92 -5.77
CA ILE A 79 -4.16 24.59 -5.31
C ILE A 79 -4.37 23.65 -6.49
N ARG A 80 -5.11 24.10 -7.52
CA ARG A 80 -5.37 23.31 -8.73
C ARG A 80 -4.09 22.97 -9.48
N ARG A 81 -3.17 23.94 -9.63
CA ARG A 81 -1.86 23.72 -10.26
C ARG A 81 -1.05 22.67 -9.51
N LYS A 82 -0.99 22.76 -8.18
CA LYS A 82 -0.25 21.81 -7.35
C LYS A 82 -0.88 20.41 -7.34
N ASP A 83 -2.20 20.31 -7.29
CA ASP A 83 -2.90 19.02 -7.38
C ASP A 83 -2.65 18.35 -8.75
N HIS A 84 -2.73 19.11 -9.84
CA HIS A 84 -2.36 18.61 -11.16
C HIS A 84 -0.90 18.16 -11.23
N MET A 85 0.03 18.93 -10.66
CA MET A 85 1.45 18.55 -10.57
C MET A 85 1.64 17.27 -9.74
N ALA A 86 0.96 17.12 -8.61
CA ALA A 86 1.05 15.94 -7.77
C ALA A 86 0.56 14.69 -8.51
N ARG A 87 -0.57 14.77 -9.22
CA ARG A 87 -1.11 13.68 -10.04
C ARG A 87 -0.15 13.29 -11.16
N THR A 88 0.33 14.27 -11.93
CA THR A 88 1.27 14.01 -13.02
C THR A 88 2.61 13.47 -12.52
N LYS A 89 3.10 13.93 -11.36
CA LYS A 89 4.32 13.39 -10.73
C LYS A 89 4.10 11.95 -10.26
N ALA A 90 2.97 11.62 -9.65
CA ALA A 90 2.64 10.26 -9.23
C ALA A 90 2.59 9.29 -10.43
N LEU A 91 1.83 9.64 -11.48
CA LEU A 91 1.76 8.82 -12.69
C LEU A 91 3.11 8.75 -13.42
N GLY A 92 3.82 9.88 -13.53
CA GLY A 92 5.14 9.94 -14.16
C GLY A 92 6.19 9.13 -13.41
N GLY A 93 6.12 9.08 -12.08
CA GLY A 93 6.93 8.20 -11.23
C GLY A 93 6.66 6.73 -11.56
N TRP A 94 5.40 6.31 -11.60
CA TRP A 94 5.04 4.92 -11.94
C TRP A 94 5.47 4.51 -13.34
N LEU A 95 5.37 5.40 -14.33
CA LEU A 95 5.84 5.13 -15.70
C LEU A 95 7.38 5.06 -15.78
N LYS A 96 8.09 5.89 -15.01
CA LYS A 96 9.55 5.81 -14.92
C LYS A 96 9.99 4.52 -14.24
N ASP A 97 9.30 4.09 -13.19
CA ASP A 97 9.57 2.82 -12.50
C ASP A 97 9.28 1.61 -13.40
N SER A 98 8.18 1.61 -14.17
CA SER A 98 7.87 0.51 -15.09
C SER A 98 8.88 0.42 -16.23
N LYS A 99 9.26 1.56 -16.83
CA LYS A 99 10.29 1.63 -17.88
C LYS A 99 11.69 1.32 -17.35
N GLY A 100 11.98 1.72 -16.12
CA GLY A 100 13.22 1.41 -15.41
C GLY A 100 13.35 -0.09 -15.14
N LYS A 101 12.28 -0.74 -14.67
CA LYS A 101 12.22 -2.21 -14.50
C LYS A 101 12.36 -2.97 -15.82
N GLU A 102 11.74 -2.51 -16.90
CA GLU A 102 11.90 -3.11 -18.23
C GLU A 102 13.33 -2.94 -18.75
N ARG A 103 13.92 -1.74 -18.63
CA ARG A 103 15.32 -1.51 -19.02
C ARG A 103 16.29 -2.33 -18.17
N GLN A 104 16.06 -2.41 -16.87
CA GLN A 104 16.85 -3.25 -15.96
C GLN A 104 16.71 -4.72 -16.33
N ARG A 105 15.51 -5.20 -16.67
CA ARG A 105 15.27 -6.58 -17.16
C ARG A 105 16.06 -6.87 -18.44
N ARG A 106 16.06 -5.95 -19.41
CA ARG A 106 16.83 -6.06 -20.67
C ARG A 106 18.34 -6.06 -20.46
N VAL A 107 18.84 -5.30 -19.47
CA VAL A 107 20.27 -5.26 -19.15
C VAL A 107 20.70 -6.48 -18.34
N SER A 108 19.84 -6.99 -17.45
CA SER A 108 20.05 -8.24 -16.71
C SER A 108 19.98 -9.48 -17.62
N GLU A 109 19.23 -9.42 -18.73
CA GLU A 109 19.26 -10.46 -19.78
C GLU A 109 20.65 -10.63 -20.43
N GLY A 110 21.51 -9.60 -20.36
CA GLY A 110 22.87 -9.63 -20.91
C GLY A 110 23.96 -10.11 -19.93
N PHE A 111 23.66 -10.25 -18.64
CA PHE A 111 24.65 -10.63 -17.61
C PHE A 111 24.08 -11.73 -16.69
N LYS A 112 24.42 -12.99 -17.03
CA LYS A 112 24.37 -14.22 -16.21
C LYS A 112 23.51 -14.20 -14.92
N GLU A 113 22.35 -14.86 -14.97
CA GLU A 113 21.89 -15.80 -13.91
C GLU A 113 20.91 -16.85 -14.48
N PRO A 114 21.36 -17.84 -15.29
CA PRO A 114 20.54 -19.01 -15.60
C PRO A 114 20.50 -20.06 -14.47
N GLU A 115 21.40 -20.01 -13.48
CA GLU A 115 21.68 -21.14 -12.58
C GLU A 115 20.63 -21.36 -11.46
N LYS A 116 20.11 -20.29 -10.85
CA LYS A 116 19.12 -20.42 -9.74
C LYS A 116 17.74 -20.81 -10.23
N VAL A 117 17.29 -20.23 -11.34
CA VAL A 117 15.97 -20.51 -11.93
C VAL A 117 15.89 -21.96 -12.40
N THR A 118 16.95 -22.51 -13.00
CA THR A 118 16.97 -23.93 -13.39
C THR A 118 16.95 -24.86 -12.18
N THR A 119 17.63 -24.51 -11.10
CA THR A 119 17.71 -25.34 -9.89
C THR A 119 16.36 -25.44 -9.18
N GLU A 120 15.64 -24.32 -9.04
CA GLU A 120 14.28 -24.34 -8.47
C GLU A 120 13.32 -25.19 -9.30
N VAL A 121 13.35 -25.06 -10.63
CA VAL A 121 12.49 -25.87 -11.53
C VAL A 121 12.79 -27.37 -11.41
N ILE A 122 14.05 -27.75 -11.27
CA ILE A 122 14.45 -29.15 -11.07
C ILE A 122 13.92 -29.68 -9.73
N ILE A 123 14.02 -28.89 -8.65
CA ILE A 123 13.50 -29.27 -7.33
C ILE A 123 11.98 -29.51 -7.36
N TRP A 124 11.23 -28.62 -8.01
CA TRP A 124 9.78 -28.79 -8.15
C TRP A 124 9.40 -30.02 -8.97
N ARG A 125 10.14 -30.30 -10.06
CA ARG A 125 9.94 -31.52 -10.86
C ARG A 125 10.25 -32.78 -10.08
N ALA A 126 11.36 -32.82 -9.35
CA ALA A 126 11.74 -33.97 -8.54
C ALA A 126 10.70 -34.26 -7.46
N ARG A 127 10.20 -33.23 -6.77
CA ARG A 127 9.13 -33.37 -5.78
C ARG A 127 7.83 -33.88 -6.40
N GLY A 128 7.46 -33.35 -7.57
CA GLY A 128 6.27 -33.78 -8.31
C GLY A 128 6.35 -35.25 -8.73
N VAL A 129 7.49 -35.68 -9.28
CA VAL A 129 7.73 -37.08 -9.65
C VAL A 129 7.66 -37.99 -8.42
N LEU A 130 8.34 -37.61 -7.33
CA LEU A 130 8.32 -38.41 -6.10
C LEU A 130 6.89 -38.59 -5.56
N TRP A 131 6.09 -37.52 -5.55
CA TRP A 131 4.70 -37.58 -5.09
C TRP A 131 3.81 -38.40 -6.03
N ALA A 132 3.98 -38.26 -7.34
CA ALA A 132 3.26 -39.08 -8.31
C ALA A 132 3.60 -40.56 -8.14
N THR A 133 4.88 -40.90 -7.93
CA THR A 133 5.30 -42.29 -7.73
C THR A 133 4.73 -42.90 -6.46
N SER A 134 4.71 -42.16 -5.34
CA SER A 134 4.13 -42.66 -4.09
C SER A 134 2.62 -42.88 -4.20
N PHE A 135 1.91 -41.97 -4.88
CA PHE A 135 0.47 -42.12 -5.12
C PHE A 135 0.15 -43.31 -6.03
N VAL A 136 0.87 -43.46 -7.15
CA VAL A 136 0.69 -44.58 -8.08
C VAL A 136 0.98 -45.91 -7.39
N LEU A 137 2.06 -45.99 -6.62
CA LEU A 137 2.41 -47.20 -5.88
C LEU A 137 1.34 -47.57 -4.84
N ALA A 138 0.82 -46.58 -4.10
CA ALA A 138 -0.25 -46.79 -3.14
C ALA A 138 -1.53 -47.33 -3.81
N VAL A 139 -1.93 -46.75 -4.95
CA VAL A 139 -3.09 -47.22 -5.73
C VAL A 139 -2.86 -48.64 -6.23
N LEU A 140 -1.69 -48.95 -6.78
CA LEU A 140 -1.36 -50.29 -7.27
C LEU A 140 -1.38 -51.33 -6.15
N CYS A 141 -0.82 -51.03 -4.97
CA CYS A 141 -0.87 -51.92 -3.82
C CYS A 141 -2.30 -52.16 -3.33
N ASN A 142 -3.15 -51.12 -3.30
CA ASN A 142 -4.55 -51.27 -2.91
C ASN A 142 -5.35 -52.09 -3.93
N LEU A 143 -5.14 -51.87 -5.23
CA LEU A 143 -5.80 -52.65 -6.28
C LEU A 143 -5.35 -54.10 -6.28
N ALA A 144 -4.06 -54.37 -6.09
CA ALA A 144 -3.53 -55.72 -5.96
C ALA A 144 -4.11 -56.42 -4.72
N GLY A 145 -4.14 -55.72 -3.58
CA GLY A 145 -4.73 -56.23 -2.34
C GLY A 145 -6.23 -56.54 -2.45
N ALA A 146 -7.00 -55.65 -3.09
CA ALA A 146 -8.41 -55.88 -3.35
C ALA A 146 -8.63 -57.06 -4.31
N LEU A 147 -7.79 -57.19 -5.35
CA LEU A 147 -7.86 -58.31 -6.28
C LEU A 147 -7.52 -59.63 -5.59
N THR A 148 -6.48 -59.67 -4.75
CA THR A 148 -6.13 -60.88 -3.98
C THR A 148 -7.23 -61.24 -2.98
N PHE A 149 -7.79 -60.25 -2.28
CA PHE A 149 -8.89 -60.46 -1.33
C PHE A 149 -10.15 -60.99 -2.03
N LEU A 150 -10.53 -60.39 -3.18
CA LEU A 150 -11.67 -60.87 -3.97
C LEU A 150 -11.43 -62.27 -4.57
N LEU A 151 -10.18 -62.59 -4.93
CA LEU A 151 -9.82 -63.93 -5.39
C LEU A 151 -9.96 -64.95 -4.24
N GLU A 152 -9.54 -64.58 -3.03
CA GLU A 152 -9.61 -65.42 -1.83
C GLU A 152 -11.05 -65.60 -1.32
N ASP A 153 -11.88 -64.56 -1.40
CA ASP A 153 -13.32 -64.63 -1.14
C ASP A 153 -14.06 -65.51 -2.16
N LEU A 154 -13.73 -65.39 -3.46
CA LEU A 154 -14.33 -66.20 -4.52
C LEU A 154 -13.95 -67.68 -4.37
N ILE A 155 -12.69 -67.96 -4.02
CA ILE A 155 -12.22 -69.31 -3.70
C ILE A 155 -12.97 -69.85 -2.48
N SER A 156 -13.10 -69.04 -1.42
CA SER A 156 -13.82 -69.42 -0.19
C SER A 156 -15.30 -69.74 -0.46
N LEU A 157 -15.99 -68.95 -1.30
CA LEU A 157 -17.36 -69.18 -1.75
C LEU A 157 -17.51 -70.43 -2.63
N LEU A 158 -16.52 -70.75 -3.48
CA LEU A 158 -16.52 -71.96 -4.30
C LEU A 158 -16.29 -73.23 -3.46
N THR A 159 -15.63 -73.09 -2.29
CA THR A 159 -15.34 -74.20 -1.37
C THR A 159 -16.36 -74.40 -0.24
N LEU A 160 -17.40 -73.57 -0.13
CA LEU A 160 -18.50 -73.83 0.81
C LEU A 160 -19.50 -74.84 0.18
N PRO A 161 -19.74 -76.00 0.80
CA PRO A 161 -20.77 -76.93 0.33
C PRO A 161 -22.14 -76.29 0.54
N PHE A 162 -22.99 -76.38 -0.49
CA PHE A 162 -24.44 -76.17 -0.38
C PHE A 162 -24.95 -77.17 0.67
N MET A 163 -25.23 -76.71 1.90
CA MET A 163 -25.91 -77.49 2.94
C MET A 163 -26.90 -76.59 3.67
#